data_AF-A0A3B9HS17-F1
#
_entry.id   AF-A0A3B9HS17-F1
#
_cell.length_a   1.000
_cell.length_b   1.000
_cell.length_c   1.000
_cell.angle_alpha   90.00
_cell.angle_beta   90.00
_cell.angle_gamma   90.00
#
_symmetry.space_group_name_H-M   'P 1'
#
loop_
_entity.id
_entity.type
_entity.pdbx_description
1 polymer ?
#
loop_
_entity_poly.entity_id
_entity_poly.type
_entity_poly.pdbx_seq_one_letter_code
_entity_poly.pdbx_strand_id
1 'polypeptide(L)' 'TGIYGLLGNLIEELTVFGDAGGLHPDVFCIVSGRIIDLSGLVSKDQILSLLRAELERFSADEPAIALVSCQ' A
#
# COMPACT_ATOMS: atom_id res chain seq x y z
N THR A 1 6.17 -2.59 -14.69
CA THR A 1 6.45 -2.37 -13.25
C THR A 1 5.62 -1.18 -12.81
N GLY A 2 4.40 -1.42 -12.35
CA GLY A 2 3.49 -0.36 -11.89
C GLY A 2 3.70 -0.06 -10.40
N ILE A 3 2.77 0.72 -9.84
CA ILE A 3 2.72 1.11 -8.41
C ILE A 3 2.95 -0.07 -7.45
N TYR A 4 2.55 -1.30 -7.81
CA TYR A 4 2.74 -2.52 -7.01
C TYR A 4 4.19 -2.85 -6.66
N GLY A 5 5.09 -2.78 -7.65
CA GLY A 5 6.49 -3.15 -7.43
C GLY A 5 7.19 -2.14 -6.54
N LEU A 6 6.92 -0.85 -6.78
CA LEU A 6 7.48 0.25 -6.01
C LEU A 6 6.95 0.25 -4.57
N LEU A 7 5.65 0.05 -4.39
CA LEU A 7 5.03 0.00 -3.07
C LEU A 7 5.48 -1.22 -2.27
N GLY A 8 5.63 -2.37 -2.92
CA GLY A 8 6.16 -3.57 -2.28
C GLY A 8 7.55 -3.36 -1.68
N ASN A 9 8.42 -2.63 -2.37
CA ASN A 9 9.75 -2.28 -1.86
C ASN A 9 9.67 -1.24 -0.75
N LEU A 10 8.86 -0.18 -0.91
CA LEU A 10 8.69 0.86 0.12
C LEU A 10 8.14 0.29 1.43
N ILE A 11 7.20 -0.65 1.38
CA ILE A 11 6.67 -1.29 2.59
C ILE A 11 7.80 -2.03 3.32
N GLU A 12 8.64 -2.77 2.60
CA GLU A 12 9.78 -3.47 3.23
C GLU A 12 10.80 -2.50 3.82
N GLU A 13 11.17 -1.46 3.07
CA GLU A 13 12.14 -0.45 3.50
C GLU A 13 11.68 0.35 4.73
N LEU A 14 10.37 0.59 4.85
CA LEU A 14 9.79 1.40 5.92
C LEU A 14 9.19 0.55 7.05
N THR A 15 9.25 -0.78 6.97
CA THR A 15 8.81 -1.64 8.06
C THR A 15 9.84 -1.59 9.20
N VAL A 16 9.37 -1.23 10.40
CA VAL A 16 10.19 -1.19 11.61
C VAL A 16 9.99 -2.49 12.38
N PHE A 17 11.05 -3.24 12.65
CA PHE A 17 10.97 -4.49 13.41
C PHE A 17 11.23 -4.24 14.90
N GLY A 18 10.22 -4.51 15.72
CA GLY A 18 10.27 -4.45 17.19
C GLY A 18 10.16 -5.83 17.84
N ASP A 19 9.94 -5.84 19.15
CA ASP A 19 9.74 -7.07 19.96
C ASP A 19 8.40 -7.77 19.71
N ALA A 20 7.41 -7.03 19.18
CA ALA A 20 6.10 -7.53 18.79
C ALA A 20 5.99 -7.90 17.29
N GLY A 21 7.08 -7.84 16.52
CA GLY A 21 7.11 -8.12 15.09
C GLY A 21 7.34 -6.87 14.22
N GLY A 22 6.95 -6.94 12.96
CA GLY A 22 7.09 -5.84 12.00
C GLY A 22 5.93 -4.85 12.11
N LEU A 23 6.25 -3.59 12.39
CA LEU A 23 5.34 -2.46 12.27
C LEU A 23 5.39 -1.96 10.82
N HIS A 24 4.34 -2.26 10.07
CA HIS A 24 4.19 -1.82 8.69
C HIS A 24 3.75 -0.35 8.63
N PRO A 25 4.15 0.39 7.58
CA PRO A 25 3.71 1.77 7.40
C PRO A 25 2.22 1.84 7.09
N ASP A 26 1.60 2.97 7.41
CA ASP A 26 0.27 3.27 6.91
C ASP A 26 0.34 3.57 5.41
N VAL A 27 -0.55 2.93 4.65
CA VAL A 27 -0.61 3.10 3.21
C VAL A 27 -1.99 3.61 2.81
N PHE A 28 -2.01 4.64 1.98
CA PHE A 28 -3.22 5.14 1.33
C PHE A 28 -2.98 5.21 -0.17
N CYS A 29 -3.98 4.87 -0.97
CA CYS A 29 -3.93 5.01 -2.42
C CYS A 29 -5.06 5.92 -2.90
N ILE A 30 -4.72 6.93 -3.71
CA ILE A 30 -5.69 7.85 -4.31
C ILE A 30 -5.76 7.55 -5.80
N VAL A 31 -6.95 7.21 -6.29
CA VAL A 31 -7.21 6.90 -7.69
C VAL A 31 -8.60 7.41 -8.08
N SER A 32 -8.69 8.13 -9.20
CA SER A 32 -9.96 8.69 -9.71
C SER A 32 -10.81 9.44 -8.65
N GLY A 33 -10.16 10.20 -7.77
CA GLY A 33 -10.81 10.96 -6.69
C GLY A 33 -11.31 10.12 -5.50
N ARG A 34 -10.98 8.82 -5.45
CA ARG A 34 -11.27 7.94 -4.31
C ARG A 34 -10.01 7.70 -3.50
N ILE A 35 -10.18 7.56 -2.18
CA ILE A 35 -9.13 7.16 -1.25
C ILE A 35 -9.38 5.70 -0.86
N ILE A 36 -8.39 4.84 -1.10
CA ILE A 36 -8.31 3.47 -0.61
C ILE A 36 -7.44 3.51 0.63
N ASP A 37 -8.05 3.28 1.79
CA ASP A 37 -7.36 3.21 3.08
C ASP A 37 -6.88 1.77 3.32
N LEU A 38 -5.57 1.61 3.45
CA LEU A 38 -4.91 0.32 3.71
C LEU A 38 -4.18 0.35 5.06
N SER A 39 -4.42 1.38 5.88
CA SER A 39 -3.85 1.49 7.23
C SER A 39 -4.35 0.39 8.15
N GLY A 40 -3.54 0.05 9.16
CA GLY A 40 -3.88 -0.97 10.17
C GLY A 40 -3.88 -2.43 9.68
N LEU A 41 -3.50 -2.69 8.42
CA LEU A 41 -3.29 -4.06 7.93
C LEU A 41 -2.00 -4.66 8.51
N VAL A 42 -2.04 -5.95 8.85
CA VAL A 42 -1.00 -6.60 9.65
C VAL A 42 0.13 -7.22 8.83
N SER A 43 0.02 -7.24 7.49
CA SER A 43 1.07 -7.76 6.62
C SER A 43 1.16 -7.06 5.28
N LYS A 44 2.37 -7.02 4.71
CA LYS A 44 2.63 -6.59 3.32
C LYS A 44 1.72 -7.31 2.32
N ASP A 45 1.53 -8.61 2.47
CA ASP A 45 0.69 -9.39 1.55
C ASP A 45 -0.77 -8.96 1.59
N GLN A 46 -1.30 -8.63 2.77
CA GLN A 46 -2.66 -8.10 2.90
C GLN A 46 -2.79 -6.73 2.23
N ILE A 47 -1.82 -5.82 2.47
CA ILE A 47 -1.79 -4.48 1.85
C ILE A 47 -1.81 -4.60 0.33
N LEU A 48 -0.92 -5.41 -0.25
CA LEU A 48 -0.81 -5.57 -1.70
C LEU A 48 -2.02 -6.30 -2.31
N SER A 49 -2.59 -7.27 -1.59
CA SER A 49 -3.77 -8.01 -2.06
C SER A 49 -5.01 -7.12 -2.11
N LEU A 50 -5.25 -6.32 -1.07
CA LEU A 50 -6.39 -5.40 -1.04
C LEU A 50 -6.21 -4.27 -2.06
N LEU A 51 -5.02 -3.69 -2.17
CA LEU A 51 -4.73 -2.68 -3.20
C LEU A 51 -5.00 -3.23 -4.61
N ARG A 52 -4.60 -4.48 -4.89
CA ARG A 52 -4.87 -5.11 -6.18
C ARG A 52 -6.36 -5.23 -6.46
N ALA A 53 -7.12 -5.77 -5.52
CA ALA A 53 -8.56 -5.94 -5.67
C ALA A 53 -9.28 -4.60 -5.91
N GLU A 54 -8.83 -3.52 -5.27
CA GLU A 54 -9.41 -2.19 -5.49
C GLU A 54 -9.00 -1.57 -6.82
N LEU A 55 -7.74 -1.70 -7.22
CA LEU A 55 -7.24 -1.15 -8.48
C LEU A 55 -7.79 -1.88 -9.72
N GLU A 56 -8.20 -3.15 -9.61
CA GLU A 56 -8.90 -3.88 -10.69
C GLU A 56 -10.23 -3.22 -11.12
N ARG A 57 -10.76 -2.30 -10.32
CA ARG A 57 -11.99 -1.54 -10.60
C ARG A 57 -11.74 -0.32 -11.49
N PHE A 58 -10.49 0.02 -11.75
CA PHE A 58 -10.08 1.19 -12.53
C PHE A 58 -9.33 0.76 -13.79
N SER A 59 -9.24 1.69 -14.75
CA SER A 59 -8.44 1.45 -15.95
C SER A 59 -6.95 1.39 -15.59
N ALA A 60 -6.18 0.59 -16.32
CA ALA A 60 -4.75 0.39 -16.03
C ALA A 60 -3.89 1.65 -16.27
N ASP A 61 -4.40 2.61 -17.04
CA ASP A 61 -3.81 3.93 -17.33
C ASP A 61 -4.31 5.03 -16.39
N GLU A 62 -5.24 4.74 -15.48
CA GLU A 62 -5.73 5.71 -14.51
C GLU A 62 -4.58 6.09 -13.54
N PRO A 63 -4.27 7.39 -13.39
CA PRO A 63 -3.24 7.83 -12.46
C PRO A 63 -3.59 7.49 -11.01
N ALA A 64 -2.61 6.95 -10.29
CA ALA A 64 -2.73 6.63 -8.87
C ALA A 64 -1.60 7.25 -8.06
N ILE A 65 -1.90 7.70 -6.85
CA ILE A 65 -0.95 8.25 -5.89
C ILE A 65 -0.92 7.34 -4.67
N ALA A 66 0.25 6.85 -4.27
CA ALA A 66 0.43 6.20 -2.98
C ALA A 66 0.99 7.20 -1.96
N LEU A 67 0.38 7.26 -0.78
CA LEU A 67 0.92 7.91 0.39
C LEU A 67 1.36 6.82 1.37
N VAL A 68 2.60 6.91 1.83
CA VAL A 68 3.19 5.95 2.77
C VAL A 68 3.73 6.73 3.95
N SER A 69 3.20 6.46 5.14
CA SER A 69 3.63 7.11 6.38
C SER A 69 4.41 6.14 7.25
N CYS A 70 5.58 6.57 7.71
CA CYS A 70 6.34 5.84 8.72
C CYS A 70 5.71 6.11 10.09
N GLN A 71 5.63 5.09 10.94
CA GLN A 71 5.19 5.21 12.33
C GLN A 71 6.37 5.05 13.29
#